data_AF-A0A2V6F452-F1
#
_entry.id   AF-A0A2V6F452-F1
#
_cell.length_a   1.000
_cell.length_b   1.000
_cell.length_c   1.000
_cell.angle_alpha   90.00
_cell.angle_beta   90.00
_cell.angle_gamma   90.00
#
_symmetry.space_group_name_H-M   'P 1'
#
loop_
_entity.id
_entity.type
_entity.pdbx_description
1 polymer ?
#
loop_
_entity_poly.entity_id
_entity_poly.type
_entity_poly.pdbx_seq_one_letter_code
_entity_poly.pdbx_strand_id
1 'polypeptide(L)'
;MMRPECAIKRRGGLPDKDMTTDERLKKLLNASPEQLGTIDEVLERRSIDPFPTTQGPLLMVMSAAARFLGVSRATLWRMIRAGSLQKVEVLPGSFRLRRADLQAIATRRKPCRSEAGQDSHAASQQPYESPERRYQPLVEA
;
A
#
# COMPACT_ATOMS: atom_id res chain seq x y z
N MET A 1 30.49 -35.32 18.02
CA MET A 1 29.67 -34.61 17.03
C MET A 1 29.43 -33.20 17.56
N MET A 2 30.21 -32.23 17.07
CA MET A 2 30.22 -30.85 17.55
C MET A 2 29.07 -30.05 16.95
N ARG A 3 28.40 -29.23 17.77
CA ARG A 3 27.47 -28.18 17.32
C ARG A 3 28.29 -26.95 16.93
N PRO A 4 28.05 -26.31 15.77
CA PRO A 4 28.61 -25.00 15.51
C PRO A 4 27.85 -23.97 16.33
N GLU A 5 28.50 -23.41 17.35
CA GLU A 5 28.04 -22.20 18.01
C GLU A 5 28.05 -21.06 16.98
N CYS A 6 26.85 -20.59 16.62
CA CYS A 6 26.67 -19.46 15.75
C CYS A 6 27.10 -18.20 16.50
N ALA A 7 28.39 -17.87 16.40
CA ALA A 7 28.98 -16.66 16.95
C ALA A 7 28.44 -15.43 16.20
N ILE A 8 27.31 -14.88 16.68
CA ILE A 8 26.87 -13.53 16.32
C ILE A 8 27.88 -12.57 16.95
N LYS A 9 28.96 -12.28 16.21
CA LYS A 9 29.87 -11.17 16.51
C LYS A 9 29.03 -9.89 16.53
N ARG A 10 28.68 -9.42 17.73
CA ARG A 10 28.20 -8.06 17.95
C ARG A 10 29.33 -7.15 17.48
N ARG A 11 29.21 -6.61 16.26
CA ARG A 11 30.11 -5.56 15.79
C ARG A 11 29.90 -4.35 16.69
N GLY A 12 30.95 -4.07 17.45
CA GLY A 12 31.41 -2.79 17.99
C GLY A 12 30.39 -1.67 18.20
N GLY A 13 30.26 -1.28 19.46
CA GLY A 13 30.22 0.10 19.95
C GLY A 13 29.43 1.12 19.13
N LEU A 14 28.21 1.41 19.58
CA LEU A 14 27.55 2.67 19.30
C LEU A 14 28.31 3.75 20.10
N PRO A 15 28.97 4.73 19.48
CA PRO A 15 29.46 5.87 20.23
C PRO A 15 28.24 6.73 20.58
N ASP A 16 27.86 6.70 21.86
CA ASP A 16 26.97 7.70 22.45
C ASP A 16 27.67 9.05 22.28
N LYS A 17 27.26 9.81 21.28
CA LYS A 17 27.78 11.16 21.04
C LYS A 17 26.66 12.13 21.30
N ASP A 18 26.56 12.54 22.55
CA ASP A 18 26.12 13.90 22.85
C ASP A 18 27.19 14.85 22.27
N MET A 19 27.17 15.03 20.95
CA MET A 19 27.97 16.05 20.26
C MET A 19 27.53 17.40 20.83
N THR A 20 28.43 18.09 21.51
CA THR A 20 28.17 19.44 22.02
C THR A 20 27.90 20.39 20.85
N THR A 21 27.14 21.46 21.10
CA THR A 21 26.82 22.46 20.07
C THR A 21 28.07 23.02 19.40
N ASP A 22 29.14 23.21 20.17
CA ASP A 22 30.41 23.74 19.69
C ASP A 22 31.13 22.77 18.76
N GLU A 23 31.14 21.49 19.08
CA GLU A 23 31.73 20.48 18.21
C GLU A 23 30.92 20.29 16.92
N ARG A 24 29.59 20.52 16.97
CA ARG A 24 28.74 20.55 15.77
C ARG A 24 29.08 21.75 14.89
N LEU A 25 29.26 22.93 15.48
CA LEU A 25 29.66 24.15 14.77
C LEU A 25 31.03 24.00 14.11
N LYS A 26 32.01 23.44 14.82
CA LYS A 26 33.35 23.16 14.27
C LYS A 26 33.31 22.22 13.05
N LYS A 27 32.39 21.25 13.03
CA LYS A 27 32.23 20.36 11.89
C LYS A 27 31.56 21.02 10.69
N LEU A 28 30.57 21.88 10.93
CA LEU A 28 29.92 22.66 9.88
C LEU A 28 30.92 23.58 9.17
N LEU A 29 31.74 24.29 9.94
CA LEU A 29 32.74 25.23 9.38
C LEU A 29 33.85 24.52 8.59
N ASN A 30 34.15 23.26 8.92
CA ASN A 30 35.17 22.45 8.23
C ASN A 30 34.58 21.53 7.14
N ALA A 31 33.26 21.57 6.89
CA ALA A 31 32.61 20.71 5.92
C ALA A 31 32.98 21.11 4.48
N SER A 32 32.99 20.13 3.57
CA SER A 32 33.20 20.39 2.14
C SER A 32 32.00 21.12 1.52
N PRO A 33 32.17 21.84 0.40
CA PRO A 33 31.06 22.54 -0.26
C PRO A 33 29.94 21.58 -0.72
N GLU A 34 30.26 20.33 -1.07
CA GLU A 34 29.26 19.31 -1.42
C GLU A 34 28.42 18.87 -0.21
N GLN A 35 29.07 18.79 0.97
CA GLN A 35 28.40 18.45 2.21
C GLN A 35 27.49 19.59 2.68
N LEU A 36 27.93 20.84 2.51
CA LEU A 36 27.11 22.02 2.80
C LEU A 36 25.86 22.06 1.92
N GLY A 37 25.98 21.83 0.61
CA GLY A 37 24.82 21.78 -0.28
C GLY A 37 23.81 20.69 0.10
N THR A 38 24.28 19.54 0.58
CA THR A 38 23.38 18.49 1.10
C THR A 38 22.67 18.92 2.39
N ILE A 39 23.39 19.60 3.29
CA ILE A 39 22.82 20.13 4.54
C ILE A 39 21.79 21.22 4.24
N ASP A 40 22.12 22.14 3.34
CA ASP A 40 21.22 23.20 2.90
C ASP A 40 19.95 22.61 2.27
N GLU A 41 20.09 21.60 1.40
CA GLU A 41 18.94 20.87 0.86
C GLU A 41 18.08 20.23 1.96
N VAL A 42 18.68 19.62 2.98
CA VAL A 42 17.94 19.03 4.12
C VAL A 42 17.23 20.10 4.96
N LEU A 43 17.88 21.24 5.19
CA LEU A 43 17.34 22.34 5.99
C LEU A 43 16.23 23.09 5.26
N GLU A 44 16.37 23.31 3.95
CA GLU A 44 15.35 23.91 3.08
C GLU A 44 14.17 22.96 2.86
N ARG A 45 14.45 21.66 2.70
CA ARG A 45 13.45 20.60 2.57
C ARG A 45 12.93 20.23 3.96
N ARG A 46 12.20 21.19 4.55
CA ARG A 46 11.53 21.09 5.85
C ARG A 46 10.88 19.71 6.01
N SER A 47 11.55 18.87 6.81
CA SER A 47 11.34 17.45 7.09
C SER A 47 11.61 16.49 5.93
N ILE A 48 12.77 15.82 6.00
CA ILE A 48 12.89 14.43 5.55
C ILE A 48 12.12 13.61 6.57
N ASP A 49 10.85 13.29 6.28
CA ASP A 49 10.19 12.16 6.91
C ASP A 49 10.68 10.91 6.16
N PRO A 50 11.65 10.12 6.68
CA PRO A 50 12.09 8.89 6.02
C PRO A 50 10.96 7.86 5.91
N PHE A 51 9.88 8.08 6.65
CA PHE A 51 8.63 7.35 6.52
C PHE A 51 7.52 8.38 6.59
N PRO A 52 6.61 8.47 5.59
CA PRO A 52 5.38 9.21 5.82
C PRO A 52 4.78 8.59 7.08
N THR A 53 4.70 9.35 8.16
CA THR A 53 3.95 8.97 9.36
C THR A 53 2.51 8.82 8.89
N THR A 54 2.23 7.64 8.37
CA THR A 54 1.00 7.31 7.71
C THR A 54 0.05 7.07 8.87
N GLN A 55 -0.60 8.15 9.31
CA GLN A 55 -1.47 8.20 10.48
C GLN A 55 -2.41 6.99 10.48
N GLY A 56 -2.09 5.96 11.28
CA GLY A 56 -2.88 4.74 11.45
C GLY A 56 -2.12 3.41 11.31
N PRO A 57 -2.80 2.27 11.46
CA PRO A 57 -2.19 0.95 11.50
C PRO A 57 -1.53 0.53 10.19
N LEU A 58 -0.38 -0.16 10.27
CA LEU A 58 0.35 -0.70 9.11
C LEU A 58 -0.48 -1.77 8.36
N LEU A 59 -1.18 -2.60 9.13
CA LEU A 59 -2.05 -3.66 8.63
C LEU A 59 -3.51 -3.34 8.92
N MET A 60 -4.34 -3.40 7.88
CA MET A 60 -5.75 -3.06 7.96
C MET A 60 -6.63 -4.30 7.86
N VAL A 61 -7.70 -4.33 8.65
CA VAL A 61 -8.81 -5.28 8.49
C VAL A 61 -9.54 -4.97 7.17
N MET A 62 -10.18 -5.97 6.58
CA MET A 62 -10.93 -5.84 5.32
C MET A 62 -11.97 -4.71 5.32
N SER A 63 -12.69 -4.48 6.43
CA SER A 63 -13.62 -3.34 6.56
C SER A 63 -12.90 -2.00 6.50
N ALA A 64 -11.81 -1.87 7.25
CA ALA A 64 -11.04 -0.64 7.33
C ALA A 64 -10.38 -0.35 5.97
N ALA A 65 -9.85 -1.37 5.30
CA ALA A 65 -9.27 -1.24 3.97
C ALA A 65 -10.29 -0.81 2.91
N ALA A 66 -11.50 -1.38 2.94
CA ALA A 66 -12.57 -1.01 2.03
C ALA A 66 -13.01 0.45 2.24
N ARG A 67 -13.18 0.88 3.50
CA ARG A 67 -13.47 2.28 3.86
C ARG A 67 -12.34 3.23 3.46
N PHE A 68 -11.09 2.80 3.65
CA PHE A 68 -9.91 3.59 3.31
C PHE A 68 -9.81 3.88 1.81
N LEU A 69 -10.14 2.90 0.97
CA LEU A 69 -10.13 3.04 -0.49
C LEU A 69 -11.46 3.62 -1.05
N GLY A 70 -12.51 3.73 -0.22
CA GLY A 70 -13.83 4.20 -0.67
C GLY A 70 -14.61 3.19 -1.51
N VAL A 71 -14.35 1.88 -1.38
CA VAL A 71 -14.99 0.82 -2.17
C VAL A 71 -15.81 -0.13 -1.31
N SER A 72 -16.69 -0.90 -1.95
CA SER A 72 -17.40 -1.99 -1.27
C SER A 72 -16.45 -3.14 -0.92
N ARG A 73 -16.80 -3.91 0.14
CA ARG A 73 -16.05 -5.13 0.53
C ARG A 73 -16.01 -6.16 -0.61
N ALA A 74 -17.10 -6.29 -1.36
CA ALA A 74 -17.18 -7.20 -2.49
C ALA A 74 -16.19 -6.81 -3.59
N THR A 75 -16.06 -5.51 -3.88
CA THR A 75 -15.08 -4.98 -4.84
C THR A 75 -13.66 -5.27 -4.37
N LEU A 76 -13.37 -5.02 -3.10
CA LEU A 76 -12.06 -5.31 -2.51
C LEU A 76 -11.69 -6.80 -2.61
N TRP A 77 -12.65 -7.69 -2.37
CA TRP A 77 -12.45 -9.14 -2.53
C TRP A 77 -12.18 -9.53 -3.98
N ARG A 78 -12.89 -8.94 -4.94
CA ARG A 78 -12.63 -9.14 -6.38
C ARG A 78 -11.21 -8.69 -6.75
N MET A 79 -10.73 -7.57 -6.21
CA MET A 79 -9.37 -7.08 -6.42
C MET A 79 -8.32 -8.05 -5.88
N ILE A 80 -8.55 -8.63 -4.70
CA ILE A 80 -7.67 -9.64 -4.11
C ILE A 80 -7.67 -10.91 -4.99
N ARG A 81 -8.84 -11.37 -5.43
CA ARG A 81 -8.95 -12.52 -6.33
C ARG A 81 -8.27 -12.28 -7.68
N ALA A 82 -8.33 -11.05 -8.18
CA ALA A 82 -7.65 -10.62 -9.40
C ALA A 82 -6.13 -10.40 -9.21
N GLY A 83 -5.58 -10.64 -8.02
CA GLY A 83 -4.15 -10.46 -7.74
C GLY A 83 -3.70 -9.00 -7.71
N SER A 84 -4.63 -8.03 -7.72
CA SER A 84 -4.30 -6.61 -7.64
C SER A 84 -3.86 -6.17 -6.24
N LEU A 85 -4.22 -6.95 -5.21
CA LEU A 85 -3.87 -6.73 -3.82
C LEU A 85 -3.37 -8.02 -3.18
N GLN A 86 -2.20 -7.94 -2.54
CA GLN A 86 -1.65 -9.05 -1.79
C GLN A 86 -2.26 -9.11 -0.38
N LYS A 87 -2.76 -10.28 0.01
CA LYS A 87 -3.23 -10.53 1.37
C LYS A 87 -2.06 -11.01 2.25
N VAL A 88 -2.02 -10.49 3.48
CA VAL A 88 -1.11 -10.96 4.53
C VAL A 88 -1.94 -11.83 5.49
N GLU A 89 -1.59 -13.10 5.59
CA GLU A 89 -2.18 -14.00 6.57
C GLU A 89 -1.45 -13.84 7.91
N VAL A 90 -2.19 -13.47 8.96
CA VAL A 90 -1.63 -13.27 10.31
C VAL A 90 -1.88 -14.47 11.20
N LEU A 91 -3.08 -15.06 11.06
CA LEU A 91 -3.49 -16.32 11.67
C LEU A 91 -4.17 -17.16 10.58
N PRO A 92 -4.27 -18.49 10.75
CA PRO A 92 -4.96 -19.35 9.79
C PRO A 92 -6.37 -18.82 9.47
N GLY A 93 -6.60 -18.44 8.21
CA GLY A 93 -7.89 -17.89 7.75
C GLY A 93 -8.16 -16.42 8.10
N SER A 94 -7.23 -15.73 8.77
CA SER A 94 -7.33 -14.30 9.12
C SER A 94 -6.40 -13.46 8.25
N PHE A 95 -7.02 -12.67 7.37
CA PHE A 95 -6.29 -11.87 6.38
C PHE A 95 -6.29 -10.38 6.72
N ARG A 96 -5.14 -9.75 6.51
CA ARG A 96 -4.92 -8.31 6.59
C ARG A 96 -4.34 -7.78 5.29
N LEU A 97 -4.53 -6.50 5.05
CA LEU A 97 -3.97 -5.80 3.90
C LEU A 97 -2.96 -4.77 4.38
N ARG A 98 -1.84 -4.64 3.66
CA ARG A 98 -0.86 -3.58 3.96
C ARG A 98 -1.42 -2.26 3.47
N ARG A 99 -1.30 -1.23 4.31
CA ARG A 99 -1.73 0.11 3.94
C ARG A 99 -0.94 0.67 2.76
N ALA A 100 0.35 0.37 2.65
CA ALA A 100 1.20 0.78 1.55
C ALA A 100 0.66 0.29 0.19
N ASP A 101 0.16 -0.95 0.12
CA ASP A 101 -0.41 -1.51 -1.11
C ASP A 101 -1.71 -0.79 -1.50
N LEU A 102 -2.56 -0.45 -0.51
CA LEU A 102 -3.79 0.32 -0.75
C LEU A 102 -3.49 1.73 -1.26
N GLN A 103 -2.50 2.40 -0.66
CA GLN A 103 -2.03 3.71 -1.12
C GLN A 103 -1.45 3.62 -2.52
N ALA A 104 -0.63 2.61 -2.80
CA ALA A 104 -0.05 2.40 -4.13
C ALA A 104 -1.14 2.23 -5.20
N ILE A 105 -2.26 1.58 -4.88
CA ILE A 105 -3.40 1.48 -5.80
C ILE A 105 -4.07 2.83 -6.03
N ALA A 106 -4.27 3.63 -4.99
CA ALA A 106 -4.87 4.95 -5.13
C ALA A 106 -3.98 5.91 -5.94
N THR A 107 -2.67 5.82 -5.75
CA THR A 107 -1.68 6.64 -6.48
C THR A 107 -1.49 6.19 -7.93
N ARG A 108 -1.76 4.91 -8.25
CA ARG A 108 -1.74 4.42 -9.63
C ARG A 108 -2.85 5.10 -10.43
N ARG A 109 -2.50 6.18 -11.15
CA ARG A 109 -3.30 6.67 -12.27
C ARG A 109 -3.38 5.56 -13.32
N LYS A 110 -4.51 4.86 -13.37
CA LYS A 110 -4.95 4.36 -14.68
C LYS A 110 -5.22 5.60 -15.55
N PRO A 111 -4.84 5.62 -16.84
CA PRO A 111 -5.35 6.65 -17.72
C PRO A 111 -6.87 6.62 -17.62
N CYS A 112 -7.46 7.77 -17.31
CA CYS A 112 -8.89 7.97 -17.52
C CYS A 112 -9.17 7.48 -18.95
N ARG A 113 -10.17 6.61 -19.09
CA ARG A 113 -10.83 6.45 -20.38
C ARG A 113 -11.41 7.83 -20.66
N SER A 114 -10.72 8.59 -21.49
CA SER A 114 -11.13 9.95 -21.87
C SER A 114 -12.57 9.90 -22.36
N GLU A 115 -13.38 10.78 -21.79
CA GLU A 115 -14.68 11.19 -22.31
C GLU A 115 -14.48 11.72 -23.74
N ALA A 116 -14.51 10.83 -24.73
CA ALA A 116 -14.51 11.20 -26.14
C ALA A 116 -15.41 10.22 -26.89
N GLY A 117 -16.56 10.73 -27.36
CA GLY A 117 -17.42 10.06 -28.32
C GLY A 117 -18.81 9.69 -27.78
N GLN A 118 -19.67 10.69 -27.57
CA GLN A 118 -21.02 10.55 -28.09
C GLN A 118 -20.90 10.47 -29.62
N ASP A 119 -21.52 9.44 -30.19
CA ASP A 119 -22.11 9.37 -31.53
C ASP A 119 -21.73 8.09 -32.28
N SER A 120 -22.77 7.44 -32.79
CA SER A 120 -22.81 6.26 -33.66
C SER A 120 -22.43 4.92 -33.03
N HIS A 121 -23.45 4.14 -32.61
CA HIS A 121 -23.84 2.95 -33.36
C HIS A 121 -25.24 2.48 -32.93
N ALA A 122 -26.18 2.65 -33.85
CA ALA A 122 -27.39 1.84 -33.96
C ALA A 122 -27.01 0.35 -34.18
N ALA A 123 -27.99 -0.52 -33.89
CA ALA A 123 -27.96 -1.99 -33.99
C ALA A 123 -27.24 -2.68 -32.80
N SER A 124 -27.87 -3.54 -31.99
CA SER A 124 -29.03 -4.40 -32.24
C SER A 124 -29.70 -4.71 -30.91
N GLN A 125 -31.01 -4.43 -30.81
CA GLN A 125 -31.85 -5.06 -29.81
C GLN A 125 -31.92 -6.55 -30.14
N GLN A 126 -31.15 -7.38 -29.45
CA GLN A 126 -31.56 -8.77 -29.29
C GLN A 126 -32.36 -8.84 -27.99
N PRO A 127 -33.66 -9.21 -28.04
CA PRO A 127 -34.46 -9.36 -26.84
C PRO A 127 -33.82 -10.43 -25.95
N TYR A 128 -33.68 -10.14 -24.67
CA TYR A 128 -33.41 -11.17 -23.69
C TYR A 128 -34.60 -12.14 -23.73
N GLU A 129 -34.39 -13.39 -24.15
CA GLU A 129 -35.36 -14.44 -23.87
C GLU A 129 -35.29 -14.73 -22.36
N SER A 130 -36.34 -14.29 -21.67
CA SER A 130 -36.55 -14.55 -20.25
C SER A 130 -36.71 -16.06 -20.02
N PRO A 131 -35.92 -16.72 -19.16
CA PRO A 131 -36.10 -18.14 -18.89
C PRO A 131 -37.26 -18.34 -17.90
N GLU A 132 -38.49 -18.09 -18.35
CA GLU A 132 -39.67 -18.62 -17.67
C GLU A 132 -39.88 -20.07 -18.08
N ARG A 133 -39.63 -20.99 -17.14
CA ARG A 133 -40.33 -22.27 -16.87
C ARG A 133 -39.38 -23.33 -16.35
N ARG A 134 -39.30 -23.48 -15.03
CA ARG A 134 -39.34 -24.82 -14.40
C ARG A 134 -39.62 -24.77 -12.90
N TYR A 135 -40.80 -24.31 -12.52
CA TYR A 135 -41.43 -24.81 -11.29
C TYR A 135 -42.84 -25.27 -11.68
N GLN A 136 -42.99 -26.57 -11.92
CA GLN A 136 -44.30 -27.21 -11.79
C GLN A 136 -44.26 -28.06 -10.52
N PRO A 137 -45.23 -27.92 -9.60
CA PRO A 137 -45.38 -28.84 -8.49
C PRO A 137 -46.04 -30.13 -8.99
N LEU A 138 -45.51 -31.26 -8.55
CA LEU A 138 -46.11 -32.58 -8.70
C LEU A 138 -47.38 -32.61 -7.83
N VAL A 139 -48.55 -32.72 -8.45
CA VAL A 139 -49.80 -33.11 -7.79
C VAL A 139 -50.27 -34.38 -8.48
N GLU A 140 -49.97 -35.52 -7.85
CA GLU A 140 -50.57 -36.80 -8.18
C GLU A 140 -51.84 -36.97 -7.31
N ALA A 141 -52.95 -37.34 -7.97
CA ALA A 141 -54.20 -37.78 -7.36
C ALA A 141 -54.70 -38.99 -8.16
#